data_AF-W1PDB3-F1
#
_entry.id   AF-W1PDB3-F1
#
_cell.length_a   1.000
_cell.length_b   1.000
_cell.length_c   1.000
_cell.angle_alpha   90.00
_cell.angle_beta   90.00
_cell.angle_gamma   90.00
#
_symmetry.space_group_name_H-M   'P 1'
#
loop_
_entity.id
_entity.type
_entity.pdbx_description
1 polymer ?
#
loop_
_entity_poly.entity_id
_entity_poly.type
_entity_poly.pdbx_seq_one_letter_code
_entity_poly.pdbx_strand_id
1 'polypeptide(L)'
;MVDRFDDMADYMTTISCTTGHRPLNTMERNLLVLAFKSLVRPRRASWRKIKDIERVEDEPHCLATITDYLSRIESEIVSICERVQQLLDSYLITYEDSAEARGYYRQMKADYFRHLAEFKTDEQKKIEADKAQLNHEEAMRIAKAELRRANPTRLVTALNFTVEGDHDIEEAERRESNRVLFPHSRVPVGEENLDEQPSNPLSSQEFLVHFGAKLIPVTTW
;
A
#
# COMPACT_ATOMS: atom_id res chain seq x y z
N MET A 1 24.72 11.32 0.58
CA MET A 1 24.40 11.52 -0.85
C MET A 1 22.93 11.88 -0.89
N VAL A 2 22.57 13.06 -1.41
CA VAL A 2 21.15 13.44 -1.56
C VAL A 2 20.70 12.87 -2.89
N ASP A 3 19.92 11.80 -2.84
CA ASP A 3 19.40 11.20 -4.06
C ASP A 3 18.30 12.10 -4.65
N ARG A 4 18.50 12.57 -5.88
CA ARG A 4 17.62 13.52 -6.59
C ARG A 4 16.52 12.82 -7.38
N PHE A 5 15.77 11.94 -6.70
CA PHE A 5 14.70 11.16 -7.35
C PHE A 5 13.50 12.01 -7.79
N ASP A 6 13.29 13.17 -7.18
CA ASP A 6 12.23 14.10 -7.56
C ASP A 6 12.51 14.70 -8.94
N ASP A 7 13.72 15.20 -9.14
CA ASP A 7 14.18 15.67 -10.46
C ASP A 7 14.13 14.54 -11.49
N MET A 8 14.55 13.33 -11.12
CA MET A 8 14.46 12.18 -12.01
C MET A 8 13.01 11.90 -12.42
N ALA A 9 12.06 11.97 -11.49
CA ALA A 9 10.64 11.79 -11.81
C ALA A 9 10.11 12.89 -12.73
N ASP A 10 10.51 14.14 -12.51
CA ASP A 10 10.12 15.28 -13.35
C ASP A 10 10.67 15.17 -14.78
N TYR A 11 11.96 14.83 -14.92
CA TYR A 11 12.58 14.59 -16.22
C TYR A 11 11.93 13.41 -16.94
N MET A 12 11.70 12.29 -16.25
CA MET A 12 11.07 11.11 -16.87
C MET A 12 9.60 11.36 -17.24
N THR A 13 8.88 12.18 -16.46
CA THR A 13 7.52 12.63 -16.82
C THR A 13 7.57 13.49 -18.08
N THR A 14 8.50 14.43 -18.15
CA THR A 14 8.69 15.30 -19.33
C THR A 14 9.03 14.47 -20.59
N ILE A 15 9.94 13.50 -20.47
CA ILE A 15 10.27 12.59 -21.57
C ILE A 15 9.02 11.84 -22.02
N SER A 16 8.24 11.27 -21.09
CA SER A 16 7.01 10.52 -21.41
C SER A 16 5.98 11.36 -22.16
N CYS A 17 5.89 12.67 -21.88
CA CYS A 17 4.96 13.57 -22.55
C CYS A 17 5.46 14.11 -23.89
N THR A 18 6.78 14.16 -24.11
CA THR A 18 7.41 14.80 -25.28
C THR A 18 7.83 13.81 -26.37
N THR A 19 7.72 12.50 -26.13
CA THR A 19 8.13 11.45 -27.07
C THR A 19 7.20 11.27 -28.29
N GLY A 20 6.27 12.20 -28.54
CA GLY A 20 5.37 12.13 -29.69
C GLY A 20 4.49 10.88 -29.67
N HIS A 21 4.04 10.48 -28.48
CA HIS A 21 3.21 9.28 -28.25
C HIS A 21 3.90 7.94 -28.57
N ARG A 22 5.23 7.91 -28.66
CA ARG A 22 5.96 6.64 -28.78
C ARG A 22 6.00 5.91 -27.42
N PRO A 23 5.91 4.57 -27.40
CA PRO A 23 6.15 3.79 -26.18
C PRO A 23 7.55 4.04 -25.61
N LEU A 24 7.66 4.05 -24.28
CA LEU A 24 8.96 4.10 -23.61
C LEU A 24 9.75 2.81 -23.86
N ASN A 25 11.05 2.94 -24.10
CA ASN A 25 11.92 1.77 -24.15
C ASN A 25 12.16 1.20 -22.73
N THR A 26 12.76 0.02 -22.66
CA THR A 26 13.00 -0.69 -21.38
C THR A 26 13.79 0.15 -20.37
N MET A 27 14.80 0.90 -20.81
CA MET A 27 15.62 1.72 -19.91
C MET A 27 14.85 2.93 -19.39
N GLU A 28 14.13 3.62 -20.27
CA GLU A 28 13.24 4.74 -19.91
C GLU A 28 12.17 4.29 -18.90
N ARG A 29 11.53 3.15 -19.16
CA ARG A 29 10.55 2.56 -18.26
C ARG A 29 11.14 2.25 -16.89
N ASN A 30 12.31 1.60 -16.85
CA ASN A 30 12.97 1.23 -15.60
C ASN A 30 13.38 2.45 -14.78
N LEU A 31 13.89 3.51 -15.43
CA LEU A 31 14.24 4.77 -14.76
C LEU A 31 13.01 5.46 -14.18
N LEU A 32 11.91 5.53 -14.94
CA LEU A 32 10.67 6.13 -14.49
C LEU A 32 10.12 5.40 -13.26
N VAL A 33 10.07 4.07 -13.33
CA VAL A 33 9.64 3.22 -12.22
C VAL A 33 10.53 3.42 -10.99
N LEU A 34 11.85 3.44 -11.18
CA LEU A 34 12.80 3.65 -10.10
C LEU A 34 12.58 4.99 -9.41
N ALA A 35 12.44 6.07 -10.19
CA ALA A 35 12.22 7.41 -9.66
C ALA A 35 10.99 7.47 -8.75
N PHE A 36 9.82 7.06 -9.26
CA PHE A 36 8.59 7.14 -8.47
C PHE A 36 8.57 6.17 -7.28
N LYS A 37 9.16 4.97 -7.40
CA LYS A 37 9.30 4.05 -6.26
C LYS A 37 10.17 4.64 -5.17
N SER A 38 11.30 5.25 -5.55
CA SER A 38 12.21 5.88 -4.60
C SER A 38 11.62 7.14 -3.94
N LEU A 39 10.62 7.78 -4.55
CA LEU A 39 9.87 8.86 -3.92
C LEU A 39 8.85 8.36 -2.88
N VAL A 40 8.03 7.35 -3.23
CA VAL A 40 6.91 6.94 -2.37
C VAL A 40 7.34 6.04 -1.21
N ARG A 41 8.35 5.18 -1.40
CA ARG A 41 8.82 4.21 -0.40
C ARG A 41 9.25 4.83 0.94
N PRO A 42 10.16 5.82 0.98
CA PRO A 42 10.58 6.41 2.25
C PRO A 42 9.43 7.13 2.96
N ARG A 43 8.52 7.77 2.22
CA ARG A 43 7.34 8.44 2.79
C ARG A 43 6.38 7.46 3.45
N ARG A 44 6.06 6.34 2.78
CA ARG A 44 5.24 5.28 3.37
C ARG A 44 5.91 4.64 4.59
N ALA A 45 7.22 4.42 4.55
CA ALA A 45 7.96 3.90 5.70
C ALA A 45 7.93 4.87 6.88
N SER A 46 8.09 6.18 6.63
CA SER A 46 7.93 7.22 7.66
C SER A 46 6.51 7.26 8.20
N TRP A 47 5.50 7.30 7.32
CA TRP A 47 4.09 7.32 7.73
C TRP A 47 3.75 6.17 8.67
N ARG A 48 4.12 4.92 8.33
CA ARG A 48 3.88 3.75 9.19
C ARG A 48 4.50 3.90 10.57
N LYS A 49 5.77 4.30 10.62
CA LYS A 49 6.48 4.49 11.90
C LYS A 49 5.82 5.55 12.76
N ILE A 50 5.44 6.68 12.17
CA ILE A 50 4.76 7.76 12.89
C ILE A 50 3.36 7.32 13.32
N LYS A 51 2.65 6.54 12.49
CA LYS A 51 1.35 5.97 12.83
C LYS A 51 1.42 4.97 13.99
N ASP A 52 2.50 4.19 14.07
CA ASP A 52 2.74 3.30 15.21
C ASP A 52 3.03 4.09 16.50
N ILE A 53 3.70 5.24 16.41
CA ILE A 53 3.91 6.15 17.54
C ILE A 53 2.59 6.79 17.97
N GLU A 54 1.76 7.25 17.02
CA GLU A 54 0.44 7.83 17.32
C GLU A 54 -0.45 6.88 18.15
N ARG A 55 -0.34 5.56 17.92
CA ARG A 55 -1.13 4.54 18.63
C ARG A 55 -0.77 4.37 20.10
N VAL A 56 0.44 4.76 20.50
CA VAL A 56 0.96 4.58 21.86
C VAL A 56 1.17 5.90 22.60
N GLU A 57 0.93 7.03 21.93
CA GLU A 57 1.06 8.36 22.52
C GLU A 57 -0.25 8.74 23.22
N ASP A 58 -0.14 9.23 24.45
CA ASP A 58 -1.28 9.63 25.29
C ASP A 58 -1.33 11.15 25.51
N GLU A 59 -0.22 11.85 25.29
CA GLU A 59 -0.11 13.28 25.54
C GLU A 59 -0.80 14.11 24.43
N PRO A 60 -1.84 14.93 24.76
CA PRO A 60 -2.63 15.62 23.74
C PRO A 60 -1.83 16.57 22.83
N HIS A 61 -0.79 17.21 23.37
CA HIS A 61 0.06 18.14 22.64
C HIS A 61 1.00 17.42 21.64
N CYS A 62 1.49 16.23 22.02
CA CYS A 62 2.24 15.35 21.13
C CYS A 62 1.33 14.80 20.03
N LEU A 63 0.13 14.33 20.38
CA LEU A 63 -0.86 13.82 19.43
C LEU A 63 -1.20 14.85 18.35
N ALA A 64 -1.47 16.10 18.72
CA ALA A 64 -1.74 17.16 17.75
C ALA A 64 -0.58 17.37 16.76
N THR A 65 0.65 17.33 17.25
CA THR A 65 1.86 17.46 16.41
C THR A 65 2.06 16.25 15.50
N ILE A 66 1.80 15.04 16.00
CA ILE A 66 1.89 13.79 15.26
C ILE A 66 0.85 13.75 14.14
N THR A 67 -0.40 14.11 14.43
CA THR A 67 -1.48 14.14 13.44
C THR A 67 -1.20 15.17 12.33
N ASP A 68 -0.69 16.36 12.65
CA ASP A 68 -0.28 17.36 11.65
C ASP A 68 0.84 16.79 10.74
N TYR A 69 1.83 16.14 11.34
CA TYR A 69 2.92 15.54 10.59
C TYR A 69 2.47 14.38 9.69
N LEU A 70 1.56 13.53 10.16
CA LEU A 70 0.93 12.47 9.36
C LEU A 70 0.19 13.06 8.16
N SER A 71 -0.63 14.10 8.37
CA SER A 71 -1.38 14.79 7.30
C SER A 71 -0.45 15.35 6.21
N ARG A 72 0.71 15.89 6.60
CA ARG A 72 1.73 16.35 5.64
C ARG A 72 2.30 15.20 4.82
N ILE A 73 2.69 14.10 5.46
CA ILE A 73 3.23 12.93 4.74
C ILE A 73 2.16 12.32 3.81
N GLU A 74 0.92 12.24 4.27
CA GLU A 74 -0.22 11.76 3.46
C GLU A 74 -0.41 12.62 2.21
N SER A 75 -0.38 13.94 2.36
CA SER A 75 -0.49 14.88 1.23
C SER A 75 0.62 14.69 0.21
N GLU A 76 1.86 14.46 0.66
CA GLU A 76 2.98 14.16 -0.23
C GLU A 76 2.79 12.82 -0.97
N ILE A 77 2.33 11.77 -0.27
CA ILE A 77 2.05 10.47 -0.89
C ILE A 77 0.92 10.60 -1.92
N VAL A 78 -0.17 11.29 -1.58
CA VAL A 78 -1.30 11.54 -2.50
C VAL A 78 -0.81 12.22 -3.77
N SER A 79 -0.05 13.31 -3.63
CA SER A 79 0.51 14.05 -4.78
C SER A 79 1.34 13.14 -5.69
N ILE A 80 2.21 12.29 -5.12
CA ILE A 80 3.01 11.34 -5.91
C ILE A 80 2.11 10.31 -6.62
N CYS A 81 1.12 9.76 -5.92
CA CYS A 81 0.21 8.76 -6.49
C CYS A 81 -0.61 9.35 -7.65
N GLU A 82 -1.17 10.55 -7.48
CA GLU A 82 -1.95 11.24 -8.51
C GLU A 82 -1.10 11.56 -9.75
N ARG A 83 0.13 12.07 -9.56
CA ARG A 83 1.09 12.30 -10.65
C ARG A 83 1.32 11.03 -11.48
N VAL A 84 1.54 9.91 -10.81
CA VAL A 84 1.78 8.62 -11.48
C VAL A 84 0.52 8.12 -12.19
N GLN A 85 -0.64 8.19 -11.54
CA GLN A 85 -1.91 7.76 -12.16
C GLN A 85 -2.21 8.57 -13.42
N GLN A 86 -2.03 9.89 -13.38
CA GLN A 86 -2.22 10.75 -14.54
C GLN A 86 -1.29 10.36 -15.68
N LEU A 87 -0.01 10.10 -15.37
CA LEU A 87 0.98 9.69 -16.37
C LEU A 87 0.66 8.32 -16.97
N LEU A 88 0.22 7.37 -16.14
CA LEU A 88 -0.20 6.04 -16.58
C LEU A 88 -1.38 6.12 -17.54
N ASP A 89 -2.43 6.86 -17.18
CA ASP A 89 -3.65 6.95 -17.99
C ASP A 89 -3.45 7.78 -19.26
N SER A 90 -2.76 8.91 -19.15
CA SER A 90 -2.63 9.84 -20.28
C SER A 90 -1.62 9.35 -21.32
N TYR A 91 -0.62 8.57 -20.91
CA TYR A 91 0.50 8.20 -21.77
C TYR A 91 0.84 6.71 -21.74
N LEU A 92 1.28 6.20 -20.57
CA LEU A 92 1.98 4.90 -20.52
C LEU A 92 1.08 3.71 -20.85
N ILE A 93 -0.20 3.75 -20.50
CA ILE A 93 -1.17 2.69 -20.84
C ILE A 93 -1.77 2.95 -22.23
N THR A 94 -2.03 4.22 -22.57
CA THR A 94 -2.74 4.62 -23.79
C THR A 94 -1.94 4.36 -25.06
N TYR A 95 -0.62 4.57 -25.03
CA TYR A 95 0.23 4.47 -26.22
C TYR A 95 1.14 3.22 -26.22
N GLU A 96 0.85 2.21 -25.40
CA GLU A 96 1.70 1.03 -25.26
C GLU A 96 1.12 -0.21 -25.97
N ASP A 97 1.86 -0.71 -26.95
CA ASP A 97 1.47 -1.86 -27.76
C ASP A 97 1.93 -3.19 -27.17
N SER A 98 2.91 -3.20 -26.27
CA SER A 98 3.38 -4.42 -25.62
C SER A 98 2.44 -4.87 -24.49
N ALA A 99 1.91 -6.08 -24.61
CA ALA A 99 1.11 -6.71 -23.56
C ALA A 99 1.83 -6.80 -22.21
N GLU A 100 3.14 -7.06 -22.26
CA GLU A 100 3.98 -7.13 -21.06
C GLU A 100 4.05 -5.77 -20.36
N ALA A 101 4.28 -4.71 -21.14
CA ALA A 101 4.34 -3.36 -20.62
C ALA A 101 3.00 -2.86 -20.10
N ARG A 102 1.91 -3.11 -20.83
CA ARG A 102 0.54 -2.77 -20.38
C ARG A 102 0.18 -3.48 -19.08
N GLY A 103 0.44 -4.78 -18.99
CA GLY A 103 0.21 -5.55 -17.77
C GLY A 103 1.01 -4.98 -16.59
N TYR A 104 2.28 -4.66 -16.82
CA TYR A 104 3.14 -4.03 -15.83
C TYR A 104 2.63 -2.66 -15.38
N TYR A 105 2.21 -1.79 -16.30
CA TYR A 105 1.67 -0.46 -15.98
C TYR A 105 0.34 -0.52 -15.24
N ARG A 106 -0.53 -1.48 -15.57
CA ARG A 106 -1.77 -1.73 -14.84
C ARG A 106 -1.50 -2.22 -13.42
N GLN A 107 -0.56 -3.14 -13.24
CA GLN A 107 -0.11 -3.59 -11.93
C GLN A 107 0.48 -2.43 -11.11
N MET A 108 1.31 -1.60 -11.74
CA MET A 108 1.83 -0.38 -11.11
C MET A 108 0.69 0.54 -10.68
N LYS A 109 -0.35 0.73 -11.50
CA LYS A 109 -1.53 1.53 -11.14
C LYS A 109 -2.26 0.97 -9.91
N ALA A 110 -2.41 -0.35 -9.84
CA ALA A 110 -3.00 -1.03 -8.68
C ALA A 110 -2.20 -0.75 -7.40
N ASP A 111 -0.87 -0.84 -7.45
CA ASP A 111 0.00 -0.52 -6.31
C ASP A 111 -0.20 0.92 -5.79
N TYR A 112 -0.33 1.91 -6.68
CA TYR A 112 -0.56 3.29 -6.25
C TYR A 112 -1.97 3.51 -5.68
N PHE A 113 -3.00 2.84 -6.18
CA PHE A 113 -4.32 2.86 -5.54
C PHE A 113 -4.30 2.20 -4.16
N ARG A 114 -3.58 1.10 -4.01
CA ARG A 114 -3.36 0.44 -2.71
C ARG A 114 -2.64 1.37 -1.74
N HIS A 115 -1.62 2.10 -2.20
CA HIS A 115 -0.94 3.10 -1.36
C HIS A 115 -1.90 4.19 -0.90
N LEU A 116 -2.80 4.68 -1.77
CA LEU A 116 -3.84 5.62 -1.35
C LEU A 116 -4.79 4.99 -0.31
N ALA A 117 -5.19 3.73 -0.46
CA ALA A 117 -6.09 3.06 0.47
C ALA A 117 -5.52 2.91 1.90
N GLU A 118 -4.19 2.93 2.09
CA GLU A 118 -3.53 2.70 3.40
C GLU A 118 -3.89 3.72 4.49
N PHE A 119 -4.18 4.96 4.11
CA PHE A 119 -4.38 6.07 5.05
C PHE A 119 -5.72 6.80 4.85
N LYS A 120 -6.60 6.29 3.98
CA LYS A 120 -7.94 6.84 3.79
C LYS A 120 -8.93 6.27 4.81
N THR A 121 -10.01 7.00 5.04
CA THR A 121 -11.14 6.59 5.90
C THR A 121 -11.98 5.52 5.22
N ASP A 122 -12.77 4.75 5.99
CA ASP A 122 -13.42 3.51 5.53
C ASP A 122 -14.10 3.58 4.15
N GLU A 123 -14.90 4.62 3.87
CA GLU A 123 -15.59 4.76 2.57
C GLU A 123 -14.60 5.01 1.42
N GLN A 124 -13.68 5.98 1.58
CA GLN A 124 -12.69 6.29 0.56
C GLN A 124 -11.67 5.16 0.40
N LYS A 125 -11.31 4.47 1.50
CA LYS A 125 -10.45 3.28 1.49
C LYS A 125 -11.07 2.19 0.62
N LYS A 126 -12.38 1.92 0.75
CA LYS A 126 -13.07 0.94 -0.08
C LYS A 126 -13.02 1.33 -1.57
N ILE A 127 -13.27 2.60 -1.89
CA ILE A 127 -13.22 3.09 -3.27
C ILE A 127 -11.82 2.89 -3.88
N GLU A 128 -10.75 3.25 -3.15
CA GLU A 128 -9.39 3.08 -3.67
C GLU A 128 -8.98 1.60 -3.73
N ALA A 129 -9.42 0.77 -2.79
CA ALA A 129 -9.19 -0.68 -2.80
C ALA A 129 -9.89 -1.36 -4.01
N ASP A 130 -11.15 -1.02 -4.28
CA ASP A 130 -11.90 -1.54 -5.43
C ASP A 130 -11.20 -1.15 -6.76
N LYS A 131 -10.67 0.08 -6.86
CA LYS A 131 -9.88 0.51 -8.03
C LYS A 131 -8.54 -0.23 -8.13
N ALA A 132 -7.88 -0.51 -7.01
CA ALA A 132 -6.65 -1.29 -7.00
C ALA A 132 -6.92 -2.70 -7.53
N GLN A 133 -7.93 -3.37 -6.97
CA GLN A 133 -8.35 -4.72 -7.38
C GLN A 133 -8.70 -4.76 -8.87
N LEU A 134 -9.49 -3.81 -9.37
CA LEU A 134 -9.89 -3.77 -10.79
C LEU A 134 -8.68 -3.65 -11.73
N ASN A 135 -7.69 -2.82 -11.39
CA ASN A 135 -6.49 -2.70 -12.21
C ASN A 135 -5.60 -3.96 -12.13
N HIS A 136 -5.56 -4.61 -10.97
CA HIS A 136 -4.85 -5.86 -10.79
C HIS A 136 -5.48 -6.99 -11.61
N GLU A 137 -6.80 -7.14 -11.55
CA GLU A 137 -7.56 -8.14 -12.32
C GLU A 137 -7.34 -7.96 -13.82
N GLU A 138 -7.34 -6.71 -14.30
CA GLU A 138 -7.05 -6.41 -15.71
C GLU A 138 -5.60 -6.74 -16.08
N ALA A 139 -4.62 -6.44 -15.21
CA ALA A 139 -3.23 -6.85 -15.41
C ALA A 139 -3.11 -8.38 -15.52
N MET A 140 -3.80 -9.11 -14.64
CA MET A 140 -3.84 -10.56 -14.65
C MET A 140 -4.53 -11.13 -15.88
N ARG A 141 -5.59 -10.47 -16.37
CA ARG A 141 -6.29 -10.86 -17.61
C ARG A 141 -5.36 -10.74 -18.81
N ILE A 142 -4.68 -9.59 -18.97
CA ILE A 142 -3.70 -9.36 -20.04
C ILE A 142 -2.57 -10.38 -19.94
N ALA A 143 -2.00 -10.58 -18.75
CA ALA A 143 -0.90 -11.53 -18.54
C ALA A 143 -1.30 -12.97 -18.86
N LYS A 144 -2.52 -13.39 -18.50
CA LYS A 144 -3.01 -14.75 -18.78
C LYS A 144 -3.27 -14.97 -20.26
N ALA A 145 -3.80 -13.97 -20.96
CA ALA A 145 -4.21 -14.04 -22.36
C ALA A 145 -3.02 -13.92 -23.33
N GLU A 146 -2.08 -13.02 -23.06
CA GLU A 146 -1.07 -12.61 -24.05
C GLU A 146 0.36 -13.05 -23.69
N LEU A 147 0.63 -13.43 -22.43
CA LEU A 147 1.99 -13.81 -21.98
C LEU A 147 2.13 -15.31 -21.75
N ARG A 148 3.31 -15.85 -22.07
CA ARG A 148 3.66 -17.25 -21.76
C ARG A 148 3.66 -17.50 -20.25
N ARG A 149 3.35 -18.74 -19.83
CA ARG A 149 3.29 -19.13 -18.41
C ARG A 149 4.59 -18.86 -17.63
N ALA A 150 5.74 -18.99 -18.28
CA ALA A 150 7.06 -18.75 -17.68
C ALA A 150 7.55 -17.29 -17.82
N ASN A 151 6.74 -16.38 -18.35
CA ASN A 151 7.14 -14.98 -18.47
C ASN A 151 7.27 -14.35 -17.06
N PRO A 152 8.36 -13.62 -16.76
CA PRO A 152 8.59 -13.03 -15.45
C PRO A 152 7.47 -12.08 -15.01
N THR A 153 6.97 -11.25 -15.91
CA THR A 153 5.88 -10.29 -15.63
C THR A 153 4.62 -11.03 -15.21
N ARG A 154 4.23 -12.09 -15.93
CA ARG A 154 3.07 -12.92 -15.55
C ARG A 154 3.22 -13.57 -14.17
N LEU A 155 4.42 -14.04 -13.83
CA LEU A 155 4.69 -14.64 -12.52
C LEU A 155 4.62 -13.59 -11.40
N VAL A 156 5.21 -12.41 -11.63
CA VAL A 156 5.19 -11.30 -10.68
C VAL A 156 3.78 -10.79 -10.45
N THR A 157 2.96 -10.64 -11.51
CA THR A 157 1.55 -10.25 -11.37
C THR A 157 0.78 -11.30 -10.56
N ALA A 158 0.97 -12.59 -10.85
CA ALA A 158 0.30 -13.66 -10.10
C ALA A 158 0.70 -13.69 -8.62
N LEU A 159 1.97 -13.45 -8.31
CA LEU A 159 2.47 -13.39 -6.94
C LEU A 159 1.87 -12.21 -6.17
N ASN A 160 1.83 -11.02 -6.77
CA ASN A 160 1.22 -9.87 -6.13
C ASN A 160 -0.27 -10.09 -5.87
N PHE A 161 -1.00 -10.75 -6.79
CA PHE A 161 -2.41 -11.10 -6.57
C PHE A 161 -2.62 -11.98 -5.35
N THR A 162 -1.76 -13.00 -5.15
CA THR A 162 -1.87 -13.92 -4.02
C THR A 162 -1.57 -13.22 -2.69
N VAL A 163 -0.55 -12.36 -2.64
CA VAL A 163 -0.20 -11.61 -1.43
C VAL A 163 -1.30 -10.60 -1.06
N GLU A 164 -1.94 -9.97 -2.06
CA GLU A 164 -3.07 -9.07 -1.85
C GLU A 164 -4.30 -9.82 -1.32
N GLY A 165 -4.63 -10.98 -1.91
CA GLY A 165 -5.74 -11.81 -1.44
C GLY A 165 -5.55 -12.30 0.00
N ASP A 166 -4.33 -12.65 0.40
CA ASP A 166 -4.05 -13.10 1.76
C ASP A 166 -4.13 -11.96 2.80
N HIS A 167 -3.70 -10.74 2.44
CA HIS A 167 -3.86 -9.57 3.32
C HIS A 167 -5.34 -9.16 3.48
N ASP A 168 -6.13 -9.24 2.42
CA ASP A 168 -7.56 -8.94 2.48
C ASP A 168 -8.35 -10.02 3.25
N ILE A 169 -7.95 -11.29 3.14
CA ILE A 169 -8.53 -12.40 3.94
C ILE A 169 -8.16 -12.24 5.41
N GLU A 170 -6.90 -11.94 5.75
CA GLU A 170 -6.49 -11.77 7.15
C GLU A 170 -7.12 -10.50 7.79
N GLU A 171 -7.29 -9.42 7.02
CA GLU A 171 -7.98 -8.20 7.48
C GLU A 171 -9.50 -8.39 7.55
N ALA A 172 -10.10 -9.18 6.64
CA ALA A 172 -11.52 -9.53 6.67
C ALA A 172 -11.87 -10.52 7.79
N GLU A 173 -11.03 -11.53 8.04
CA GLU A 173 -11.17 -12.44 9.18
C GLU A 173 -10.97 -11.71 10.50
N ARG A 174 -10.02 -10.76 10.57
CA ARG A 174 -9.85 -9.90 11.77
C ARG A 174 -11.04 -8.95 11.98
N ARG A 175 -11.63 -8.39 10.91
CA ARG A 175 -12.86 -7.57 10.98
C ARG A 175 -14.09 -8.37 11.39
N GLU A 176 -14.26 -9.57 10.82
CA GLU A 176 -15.37 -10.45 11.16
C GLU A 176 -15.21 -10.99 12.59
N SER A 177 -13.99 -11.37 12.99
CA SER A 177 -13.70 -11.79 14.36
C SER A 177 -13.95 -10.66 15.37
N ASN A 178 -13.58 -9.40 15.07
CA ASN A 178 -13.92 -8.25 15.93
C ASN A 178 -15.43 -7.95 15.95
N ARG A 179 -16.14 -8.15 14.84
CA ARG A 179 -17.60 -7.99 14.75
C ARG A 179 -18.35 -9.05 15.58
N VAL A 180 -17.82 -10.28 15.59
CA VAL A 180 -18.37 -11.42 16.34
C VAL A 180 -17.98 -11.36 17.82
N LEU A 181 -16.77 -10.90 18.16
CA LEU A 181 -16.33 -10.74 19.55
C LEU A 181 -17.01 -9.56 20.26
N PHE A 182 -17.35 -8.48 19.56
CA PHE A 182 -17.95 -7.28 20.15
C PHE A 182 -19.21 -6.80 19.40
N PRO A 183 -20.33 -7.56 19.43
CA PRO A 183 -21.55 -7.15 18.73
C PRO A 183 -22.24 -5.93 19.37
N HIS A 184 -22.00 -5.66 20.66
CA HIS A 184 -22.58 -4.53 21.41
C HIS A 184 -21.65 -4.01 22.51
N SER A 185 -20.76 -3.07 22.18
CA SER A 185 -20.12 -2.18 23.16
C SER A 185 -20.63 -0.75 22.98
N ARG A 186 -21.94 -0.58 23.16
CA ARG A 186 -22.52 0.63 23.75
C ARG A 186 -23.34 0.18 24.95
N VAL A 187 -22.73 0.18 26.12
CA VAL A 187 -23.47 0.20 27.38
C VAL A 187 -23.53 1.67 27.83
N PRO A 188 -24.70 2.23 28.15
CA PRO A 188 -24.82 3.59 28.65
C PRO A 188 -24.18 3.70 30.04
N VAL A 189 -23.58 4.85 30.32
CA VAL A 189 -23.08 5.24 31.65
C VAL A 189 -24.24 5.23 32.65
N GLY A 190 -24.09 4.50 33.77
CA GLY A 190 -25.04 4.49 34.89
C GLY A 190 -24.66 3.51 36.03
N GLU A 191 -24.00 4.07 37.05
CA GLU A 191 -23.99 3.74 38.50
C GLU A 191 -23.72 2.32 39.06
N GLU A 192 -22.65 2.28 39.87
CA GLU A 192 -22.44 1.59 41.18
C GLU A 192 -22.59 0.06 41.33
N ASN A 193 -21.49 -0.65 41.65
CA ASN A 193 -21.05 -0.91 43.05
C ASN A 193 -19.83 -1.84 43.15
N LEU A 194 -19.08 -1.63 44.24
CA LEU A 194 -17.84 -2.30 44.66
C LEU A 194 -18.05 -3.79 45.03
N ASP A 195 -17.08 -4.66 44.71
CA ASP A 195 -16.21 -5.35 45.68
C ASP A 195 -15.47 -6.58 45.08
N GLU A 196 -14.27 -6.81 45.62
CA GLU A 196 -13.40 -8.01 45.57
C GLU A 196 -12.53 -8.34 44.33
N GLN A 197 -11.24 -8.04 44.48
CA GLN A 197 -10.07 -8.84 44.05
C GLN A 197 -9.39 -9.38 45.33
N PRO A 198 -8.43 -10.35 45.34
CA PRO A 198 -7.57 -10.79 44.23
C PRO A 198 -7.21 -12.30 44.17
N SER A 199 -6.57 -12.74 43.06
CA SER A 199 -5.49 -13.75 43.12
C SER A 199 -4.74 -13.92 41.77
N ASN A 200 -3.65 -13.16 41.63
CA ASN A 200 -2.28 -13.44 41.13
C ASN A 200 -1.97 -14.49 40.01
N PRO A 201 -0.79 -14.41 39.33
CA PRO A 201 -0.70 -14.19 37.89
C PRO A 201 0.00 -15.33 37.14
N LEU A 202 -0.29 -15.52 35.85
CA LEU A 202 0.55 -16.34 34.98
C LEU A 202 1.44 -15.42 34.12
N SER A 203 2.72 -15.77 34.10
CA SER A 203 3.84 -14.92 33.67
C SER A 203 4.05 -14.91 32.15
N SER A 204 4.53 -13.77 31.65
CA SER A 204 4.72 -13.43 30.24
C SER A 204 5.93 -14.10 29.57
N GLN A 205 6.25 -15.36 29.89
CA GLN A 205 7.46 -16.04 29.38
C GLN A 205 7.25 -17.30 28.52
N GLU A 206 6.02 -17.74 28.25
CA GLU A 206 5.79 -19.00 27.49
C GLU A 206 5.30 -18.84 26.03
N PHE A 207 5.16 -17.64 25.48
CA PHE A 207 4.69 -17.47 24.09
C PHE A 207 5.78 -17.31 23.01
N LEU A 208 7.07 -17.33 23.38
CA LEU A 208 8.17 -16.91 22.50
C LEU A 208 9.10 -18.03 21.98
N VAL A 209 8.66 -19.29 21.95
CA VAL A 209 9.55 -20.41 21.55
C VAL A 209 9.11 -21.16 20.27
N HIS A 210 7.94 -20.91 19.69
CA HIS A 210 7.44 -21.76 18.58
C HIS A 210 7.49 -21.26 17.13
N PHE A 211 8.02 -20.06 16.84
CA PHE A 211 8.21 -19.61 15.44
C PHE A 211 9.64 -19.14 15.17
N GLY A 212 10.57 -20.09 15.27
CA GLY A 212 11.90 -19.99 14.66
C GLY A 212 11.87 -20.50 13.22
N ALA A 213 11.52 -19.65 12.25
CA ALA A 213 11.78 -19.91 10.84
C ALA A 213 12.30 -18.63 10.18
N LYS A 214 13.52 -18.73 9.65
CA LYS A 214 14.31 -17.71 8.95
C LYS A 214 13.45 -16.68 8.18
N LEU A 215 13.45 -15.45 8.68
CA LEU A 215 13.05 -14.25 7.94
C LEU A 215 13.97 -14.08 6.73
N ILE A 216 13.49 -14.49 5.55
CA ILE A 216 13.90 -13.88 4.29
C ILE A 216 13.17 -12.53 4.25
N PRO A 217 13.87 -11.38 4.10
CA PRO A 217 13.18 -10.09 4.08
C PRO A 217 12.33 -10.03 2.81
N VAL A 218 11.00 -10.01 2.98
CA VAL A 218 10.04 -9.75 1.92
C VAL A 218 10.10 -8.24 1.63
N THR A 219 11.18 -7.82 0.95
CA THR A 219 11.22 -6.56 0.23
C THR A 219 10.75 -6.83 -1.19
N THR A 220 9.44 -6.89 -1.40
CA THR A 220 8.87 -7.01 -2.75
C THR A 220 7.55 -6.27 -2.85
N TRP A 221 7.63 -5.16 -3.61
CA TRP A 221 6.58 -4.38 -4.29
C TRP A 221 5.78 -3.34 -3.46
#